data_AF-A0A822XVH7-F1
#
_entry.id   AF-A0A822XVH7-F1
#
_cell.length_a   1.000
_cell.length_b   1.000
_cell.length_c   1.000
_cell.angle_alpha   90.00
_cell.angle_beta   90.00
_cell.angle_gamma   90.00
#
_symmetry.space_group_name_H-M   'P 1'
#
loop_
_entity.id
_entity.type
_entity.pdbx_description
1 polymer ?
#
loop_
_entity_poly.entity_id
_entity_poly.type
_entity_poly.pdbx_seq_one_letter_code
_entity_poly.pdbx_strand_id
1 'polypeptide(L)'
;MTSGSGVSVVDGKLMVLGNCILSDVHENIVVTPVSGNEFINGAFIGVTSDHSGSHRIFPIGKLKGLRFMCLFRFKLWWMIQRMGSSGKDIPFETQFLIVEGHNGSYFCEESEDQVAESATYIVFLPILEGAFRAVLQGNSNDELEICLESGDPAIDEFEGSHLVFVGNGSDPFDVITNAVKEVEKHLQTFSHREKKKMPDILNWFGWCTWDAFYTDVTAEGVEQGLESLEKGGIHPKFVIVDDGWQSVGMDANGIDSNLPYAANFANRLTHMKENHKFQKNGKEGLREEDPAMGLAHVVTEIKEKHALKYVYVWHAITGNWGGVMPNVTEMEYYESKMNHPIPSPGVQCCEVFNSIAANGVSLVNPEKIFNFYDDLHSYLASSGIDGVKVDAQSILETLGVGHGGRVKLTRKYHEALEASISKNFHGNGIISCMSHNTDSLYSSKQAAVIRASDDFFPRDPASHTIHIASVAYNSIFLGEFMQPDWDMFHPMAEFHAAARAVGGCAIYVSDKPGYHDFNLLKKLVLPDGTTLRAGLPGRPTRDCLFSDPTKDGKSLMKIWNLNDFSGVMGVFNCQGAAWCTVRKKNMIHDEKTSSITGIIRSKDVDHIHKIAEEGWSGDAVIYSHLGEK
;
A
#
# COMPACT_ATOMS: atom_id res chain seq x y z
N MET A 1 -24.27 24.77 -24.33
CA MET A 1 -24.38 24.33 -22.92
C MET A 1 -23.04 24.58 -22.30
N THR A 2 -22.97 25.33 -21.20
CA THR A 2 -21.69 25.69 -20.55
C THR A 2 -21.17 24.51 -19.74
N SER A 3 -20.06 23.92 -20.17
CA SER A 3 -19.30 22.89 -19.47
C SER A 3 -18.63 23.48 -18.23
N GLY A 4 -19.32 23.43 -17.09
CA GLY A 4 -18.72 23.66 -15.78
C GLY A 4 -18.11 22.36 -15.22
N SER A 5 -17.32 22.47 -14.15
CA SER A 5 -16.72 21.36 -13.39
C SER A 5 -17.68 20.26 -12.91
N GLY A 6 -18.99 20.52 -12.96
CA GLY A 6 -20.03 19.68 -12.37
C GLY A 6 -20.15 19.81 -10.84
N VAL A 7 -19.22 20.50 -10.17
CA VAL A 7 -19.13 20.63 -8.71
C VAL A 7 -19.35 22.08 -8.29
N SER A 8 -20.28 22.34 -7.37
CA SER A 8 -20.56 23.68 -6.82
C SER A 8 -21.16 23.63 -5.42
N VAL A 9 -21.01 24.71 -4.65
CA VAL A 9 -21.79 24.92 -3.41
C VAL A 9 -22.94 25.89 -3.72
N VAL A 10 -24.17 25.45 -3.44
CA VAL A 10 -25.40 26.23 -3.66
C VAL A 10 -26.35 25.96 -2.49
N ASP A 11 -26.95 27.02 -1.92
CA ASP A 11 -27.92 26.94 -0.80
C ASP A 11 -27.48 26.04 0.37
N GLY A 12 -26.19 26.13 0.76
CA GLY A 12 -25.61 25.31 1.83
C GLY A 12 -25.47 23.82 1.48
N LYS A 13 -25.37 23.47 0.20
CA LYS A 13 -25.20 22.08 -0.28
C LYS A 13 -24.07 21.96 -1.28
N LEU A 14 -23.26 20.89 -1.17
CA LEU A 14 -22.29 20.52 -2.19
C LEU A 14 -23.01 19.70 -3.25
N MET A 15 -23.20 20.30 -4.42
CA MET A 15 -23.89 19.73 -5.56
C MET A 15 -22.88 19.16 -6.56
N VAL A 16 -23.08 17.92 -7.01
CA VAL A 16 -22.24 17.25 -8.02
C VAL A 16 -23.12 16.66 -9.11
N LEU A 17 -23.04 17.20 -10.33
CA LEU A 17 -23.91 16.88 -11.47
C LEU A 17 -25.43 16.92 -11.13
N GLY A 18 -25.83 17.82 -10.24
CA GLY A 18 -27.22 17.93 -9.75
C GLY A 18 -27.55 17.09 -8.52
N ASN A 19 -26.69 16.17 -8.12
CA ASN A 19 -26.83 15.37 -6.90
C ASN A 19 -26.36 16.17 -5.67
N CYS A 20 -27.14 16.17 -4.59
CA CYS A 20 -26.72 16.74 -3.30
C CYS A 20 -25.85 15.72 -2.56
N ILE A 21 -24.53 15.96 -2.49
CA ILE A 21 -23.58 15.04 -1.85
C ILE A 21 -23.36 15.36 -0.38
N LEU A 22 -23.23 16.65 -0.04
CA LEU A 22 -23.19 17.13 1.34
C LEU A 22 -24.29 18.19 1.55
N SER A 23 -25.01 18.10 2.67
CA SER A 23 -25.94 19.14 3.14
C SER A 23 -25.34 19.92 4.31
N ASP A 24 -25.89 21.08 4.65
CA ASP A 24 -25.40 21.94 5.74
C ASP A 24 -23.89 22.26 5.59
N VAL A 25 -23.49 22.61 4.36
CA VAL A 25 -22.11 22.98 4.04
C VAL A 25 -21.76 24.31 4.69
N HIS A 26 -20.61 24.36 5.37
CA HIS A 26 -20.17 25.53 6.13
C HIS A 26 -19.77 26.68 5.20
N GLU A 27 -20.06 27.92 5.62
CA GLU A 27 -19.88 29.14 4.80
C GLU A 27 -18.42 29.43 4.41
N ASN A 28 -17.46 28.87 5.15
CA ASN A 28 -16.03 29.05 4.89
C ASN A 28 -15.47 28.06 3.85
N ILE A 29 -16.27 27.11 3.35
CA ILE A 29 -15.87 26.15 2.31
C ILE A 29 -15.85 26.83 0.93
N VAL A 30 -14.72 26.72 0.25
CA VAL A 30 -14.50 27.29 -1.09
C VAL A 30 -14.38 26.16 -2.11
N VAL A 31 -14.96 26.35 -3.30
CA VAL A 31 -14.81 25.41 -4.43
C VAL A 31 -14.14 26.11 -5.60
N THR A 32 -12.96 25.63 -5.97
CA THR A 32 -12.13 26.14 -7.07
C THR A 32 -12.21 25.17 -8.25
N PRO A 33 -12.83 25.53 -9.39
CA PRO A 33 -12.91 24.63 -10.54
C PRO A 33 -11.55 24.40 -11.18
N VAL A 34 -11.33 23.20 -11.73
CA VAL A 34 -10.09 22.89 -12.47
C VAL A 34 -9.96 23.80 -13.69
N SER A 35 -8.80 24.42 -13.84
CA SER A 35 -8.50 25.32 -14.96
C SER A 35 -7.91 24.54 -16.15
N GLY A 36 -8.77 24.17 -17.11
CA GLY A 36 -8.37 23.78 -18.47
C GLY A 36 -8.79 22.38 -18.95
N ASN A 37 -9.10 22.31 -20.26
CA ASN A 37 -9.60 21.19 -21.06
C ASN A 37 -11.04 20.68 -20.80
N GLU A 38 -11.73 20.38 -21.90
CA GLU A 38 -13.18 20.12 -22.00
C GLU A 38 -13.62 18.71 -21.52
N PHE A 39 -12.73 17.92 -20.92
CA PHE A 39 -12.91 16.47 -20.70
C PHE A 39 -12.87 16.00 -19.24
N ILE A 40 -12.62 16.89 -18.26
CA ILE A 40 -12.53 16.51 -16.84
C ILE A 40 -13.54 17.30 -16.01
N ASN A 41 -14.49 16.59 -15.39
CA ASN A 41 -15.43 17.16 -14.43
C ASN A 41 -14.85 17.04 -13.02
N GLY A 42 -14.27 18.13 -12.50
CA GLY A 42 -13.79 18.18 -11.13
C GLY A 42 -13.47 19.59 -10.62
N ALA A 43 -13.32 19.70 -9.31
CA ALA A 43 -12.95 20.92 -8.61
C ALA A 43 -12.19 20.61 -7.31
N PHE A 44 -11.45 21.57 -6.80
CA PHE A 44 -10.81 21.50 -5.49
C PHE A 44 -11.70 22.15 -4.43
N ILE A 45 -11.77 21.54 -3.25
CA ILE A 45 -12.29 22.11 -2.02
C ILE A 45 -11.13 22.72 -1.24
N GLY A 46 -11.31 23.97 -0.83
CA GLY A 46 -10.47 24.71 0.10
C GLY A 46 -11.28 25.34 1.23
N VAL A 47 -10.62 26.09 2.10
CA VAL A 47 -11.19 26.73 3.28
C VAL A 47 -10.71 28.17 3.41
N THR A 48 -11.64 29.09 3.70
CA THR A 48 -11.30 30.42 4.20
C THR A 48 -11.05 30.33 5.69
N SER A 49 -9.92 30.84 6.20
CA SER A 49 -9.59 30.76 7.62
C SER A 49 -8.67 31.90 8.08
N ASP A 50 -8.13 31.79 9.28
CA ASP A 50 -7.01 32.56 9.82
C ASP A 50 -5.64 32.05 9.33
N HIS A 51 -5.61 30.97 8.55
CA HIS A 51 -4.41 30.42 7.89
C HIS A 51 -3.27 29.98 8.85
N SER A 52 -3.60 29.80 10.14
CA SER A 52 -2.62 29.56 11.21
C SER A 52 -2.87 28.22 11.94
N GLY A 53 -1.80 27.60 12.46
CA GLY A 53 -1.81 26.37 13.25
C GLY A 53 -1.32 25.15 12.48
N SER A 54 -0.38 24.40 13.08
CA SER A 54 0.23 23.18 12.53
C SER A 54 -0.68 21.95 12.46
N HIS A 55 -1.85 22.01 13.11
CA HIS A 55 -2.91 21.00 13.08
C HIS A 55 -4.28 21.70 13.15
N ARG A 56 -5.11 21.54 12.12
CA ARG A 56 -6.43 22.18 12.00
C ARG A 56 -7.49 21.20 11.51
N ILE A 57 -8.72 21.32 12.01
CA ILE A 57 -9.88 20.53 11.57
C ILE A 57 -10.94 21.49 11.02
N PHE A 58 -11.46 21.19 9.84
CA PHE A 58 -12.48 21.98 9.15
C PHE A 58 -13.66 21.10 8.75
N PRO A 59 -14.83 21.22 9.43
CA PRO A 59 -16.07 20.61 8.96
C PRO A 59 -16.46 21.15 7.59
N ILE A 60 -16.73 20.25 6.63
CA ILE A 60 -17.18 20.60 5.28
C ILE A 60 -18.71 20.69 5.26
N GLY A 61 -19.37 19.63 5.67
CA GLY A 61 -20.83 19.46 5.62
C GLY A 61 -21.23 18.01 5.87
N LYS A 62 -22.53 17.73 5.97
CA LYS A 62 -23.07 16.42 6.37
C LYS A 62 -23.27 15.47 5.20
N LEU A 63 -22.69 14.28 5.32
CA LEU A 63 -22.95 13.14 4.41
C LEU A 63 -24.04 12.26 5.03
N LYS A 64 -25.18 12.07 4.35
CA LYS A 64 -26.31 11.26 4.86
C LYS A 64 -27.01 10.49 3.75
N GLY A 65 -27.20 9.19 3.95
CA GLY A 65 -28.02 8.33 3.10
C GLY A 65 -27.39 7.90 1.77
N LEU A 66 -26.19 8.38 1.44
CA LEU A 66 -25.43 7.98 0.25
C LEU A 66 -24.42 6.89 0.62
N ARG A 67 -24.39 5.79 -0.13
CA ARG A 67 -23.40 4.72 0.09
C ARG A 67 -22.00 5.25 -0.24
N PHE A 68 -21.02 4.89 0.60
CA PHE A 68 -19.62 5.18 0.33
C PHE A 68 -18.72 3.98 0.62
N MET A 69 -17.54 4.01 0.00
CA MET A 69 -16.38 3.22 0.38
C MET A 69 -15.20 4.17 0.55
N CYS A 70 -14.41 3.98 1.62
CA CYS A 70 -13.21 4.76 1.85
C CYS A 70 -12.04 3.86 2.25
N LEU A 71 -10.82 4.32 2.00
CA LEU A 71 -9.58 3.70 2.47
C LEU A 71 -8.96 4.61 3.53
N PHE A 72 -8.72 4.06 4.70
CA PHE A 72 -8.25 4.81 5.87
C PHE A 72 -7.12 4.07 6.58
N ARG A 73 -6.24 4.80 7.27
CA ARG A 73 -5.09 4.21 7.97
C ARG A 73 -5.48 3.69 9.36
N PHE A 74 -5.71 2.39 9.44
CA PHE A 74 -6.00 1.68 10.70
C PHE A 74 -4.74 1.36 11.53
N LYS A 75 -3.57 1.52 10.91
CA LYS A 75 -2.21 1.49 11.49
C LYS A 75 -1.40 2.58 10.75
N LEU A 76 -0.34 3.12 11.37
CA LEU A 76 0.58 4.08 10.73
C LEU A 76 1.02 3.67 9.30
N TRP A 77 1.30 2.38 9.15
CA TRP A 77 1.86 1.77 7.95
C TRP A 77 0.85 1.47 6.83
N TRP A 78 -0.43 1.24 7.18
CA TRP A 78 -1.35 0.43 6.38
C TRP A 78 -2.77 0.99 6.33
N MET A 79 -3.38 0.93 5.14
CA MET A 79 -4.80 1.20 4.90
C MET A 79 -5.65 -0.08 4.95
N ILE A 80 -6.94 0.12 5.23
CA ILE A 80 -8.00 -0.85 5.03
C ILE A 80 -9.27 -0.14 4.56
N GLN A 81 -10.18 -0.88 3.93
CA GLN A 81 -11.48 -0.36 3.51
C GLN A 81 -12.48 -0.21 4.66
N ARG A 82 -13.37 0.77 4.50
CA ARG A 82 -14.60 0.94 5.28
C ARG A 82 -15.74 1.30 4.34
N MET A 83 -16.88 0.66 4.51
CA MET A 83 -18.15 1.05 3.88
C MET A 83 -19.06 1.71 4.92
N GLY A 84 -19.95 2.58 4.46
CA GLY A 84 -20.93 3.26 5.31
C GLY A 84 -21.95 4.05 4.50
N SER A 85 -22.79 4.82 5.21
CA SER A 85 -23.79 5.68 4.58
C SER A 85 -24.03 7.02 5.29
N SER A 86 -23.21 7.35 6.29
CA SER A 86 -23.26 8.62 7.01
C SER A 86 -21.87 9.12 7.38
N GLY A 87 -21.68 10.44 7.53
CA GLY A 87 -20.36 11.03 7.79
C GLY A 87 -19.67 10.43 9.03
N LYS A 88 -20.41 10.10 10.08
CA LYS A 88 -19.88 9.45 11.30
C LYS A 88 -19.28 8.06 11.07
N ASP A 89 -19.59 7.40 9.95
CA ASP A 89 -19.03 6.10 9.59
C ASP A 89 -17.63 6.21 8.99
N ILE A 90 -17.22 7.41 8.58
CA ILE A 90 -15.92 7.72 7.97
C ILE A 90 -14.85 7.76 9.07
N PRO A 91 -13.87 6.84 9.07
CA PRO A 91 -12.84 6.82 10.10
C PRO A 91 -11.87 8.00 9.97
N PHE A 92 -11.16 8.27 11.05
CA PHE A 92 -10.00 9.16 11.04
C PHE A 92 -8.92 8.62 10.07
N GLU A 93 -8.08 9.52 9.55
CA GLU A 93 -7.03 9.17 8.58
C GLU A 93 -7.57 8.52 7.29
N THR A 94 -8.75 8.96 6.82
CA THR A 94 -9.28 8.56 5.51
C THR A 94 -8.52 9.31 4.41
N GLN A 95 -7.85 8.57 3.52
CA GLN A 95 -6.99 9.13 2.47
C GLN A 95 -7.63 9.04 1.06
N PHE A 96 -8.69 8.27 0.93
CA PHE A 96 -9.45 8.08 -0.29
C PHE A 96 -10.92 7.82 0.08
N LEU A 97 -11.86 8.49 -0.57
CA LEU A 97 -13.29 8.30 -0.38
C LEU A 97 -14.01 8.32 -1.74
N ILE A 98 -14.84 7.31 -2.00
CA ILE A 98 -15.77 7.28 -3.15
C ILE A 98 -17.21 7.17 -2.65
N VAL A 99 -18.09 8.02 -3.18
CA VAL A 99 -19.51 8.10 -2.84
C VAL A 99 -20.35 7.78 -4.08
N GLU A 100 -21.42 7.01 -3.89
CA GLU A 100 -22.40 6.72 -4.94
C GLU A 100 -23.57 7.72 -4.85
N GLY A 101 -23.51 8.73 -5.72
CA GLY A 101 -24.57 9.71 -5.92
C GLY A 101 -25.75 9.13 -6.68
N HIS A 102 -26.95 9.39 -6.16
CA HIS A 102 -28.22 9.00 -6.77
C HIS A 102 -29.03 10.26 -7.11
N ASN A 103 -29.54 10.34 -8.34
CA ASN A 103 -30.64 11.24 -8.65
C ASN A 103 -31.83 10.84 -7.77
N GLY A 104 -32.36 11.80 -7.01
CA GLY A 104 -33.10 11.51 -5.79
C GLY A 104 -34.34 10.61 -5.95
N SER A 105 -34.22 9.34 -5.55
CA SER A 105 -35.31 8.56 -4.97
C SER A 105 -34.82 7.86 -3.71
N TYR A 106 -35.66 7.92 -2.66
CA TYR A 106 -35.35 7.30 -1.36
C TYR A 106 -35.34 5.76 -1.48
N PHE A 107 -34.76 5.10 -0.46
CA PHE A 107 -34.92 3.68 -0.19
C PHE A 107 -36.38 3.21 -0.37
N CYS A 108 -36.68 2.66 -1.55
CA CYS A 108 -37.94 2.03 -1.89
C CYS A 108 -37.65 0.69 -2.56
N GLU A 109 -38.56 -0.25 -2.33
CA GLU A 109 -38.39 -1.67 -2.62
C GLU A 109 -38.31 -1.96 -4.13
N GLU A 110 -37.78 -3.14 -4.44
CA GLU A 110 -37.58 -3.65 -5.79
C GLU A 110 -38.85 -3.49 -6.65
N SER A 111 -38.78 -2.60 -7.64
CA SER A 111 -39.75 -2.53 -8.74
C SER A 111 -38.98 -2.66 -10.05
N GLU A 112 -39.26 -3.74 -10.80
CA GLU A 112 -38.42 -4.21 -11.93
C GLU A 112 -38.50 -3.31 -13.19
N ASP A 113 -39.37 -2.29 -13.18
CA ASP A 113 -39.76 -1.50 -14.37
C ASP A 113 -39.24 -0.05 -14.39
N GLN A 114 -38.42 0.38 -13.43
CA GLN A 114 -37.72 1.68 -13.55
C GLN A 114 -36.38 1.50 -14.28
N VAL A 115 -36.22 2.22 -15.39
CA VAL A 115 -34.94 2.35 -16.09
C VAL A 115 -33.91 2.86 -15.09
N ALA A 116 -33.00 1.99 -14.66
CA ALA A 116 -32.01 2.32 -13.65
C ALA A 116 -31.14 3.49 -14.16
N GLU A 117 -31.38 4.69 -13.64
CA GLU A 117 -30.55 5.85 -13.95
C GLU A 117 -29.11 5.53 -13.56
N SER A 118 -28.17 5.78 -14.47
CA SER A 118 -26.77 5.43 -14.28
C SER A 118 -26.22 6.18 -13.06
N ALA A 119 -25.81 5.42 -12.04
CA ALA A 119 -25.24 5.98 -10.81
C ALA A 119 -24.06 6.91 -11.12
N THR A 120 -24.00 8.04 -10.41
CA THR A 120 -22.87 8.96 -10.50
C THR A 120 -21.90 8.64 -9.37
N TYR A 121 -20.64 8.43 -9.69
CA TYR A 121 -19.59 8.21 -8.70
C TYR A 121 -18.82 9.50 -8.45
N ILE A 122 -18.60 9.82 -7.17
CA ILE A 122 -17.90 11.03 -6.72
C ILE A 122 -16.71 10.60 -5.88
N VAL A 123 -15.50 10.97 -6.30
CA VAL A 123 -14.26 10.67 -5.58
C VAL A 123 -13.77 11.93 -4.88
N PHE A 124 -13.45 11.83 -3.60
CA PHE A 124 -12.77 12.83 -2.80
C PHE A 124 -11.34 12.35 -2.51
N LEU A 125 -10.35 13.06 -3.05
CA LEU A 125 -8.92 12.84 -2.79
C LEU A 125 -8.38 14.00 -1.94
N PRO A 126 -8.15 13.84 -0.63
CA PRO A 126 -7.34 14.80 0.12
C PRO A 126 -5.90 14.80 -0.40
N ILE A 127 -5.28 15.99 -0.48
CA ILE A 127 -3.96 16.19 -1.11
C ILE A 127 -2.95 16.88 -0.17
N LEU A 128 -1.75 17.13 -0.69
CA LEU A 128 -0.71 17.91 0.00
C LEU A 128 -0.72 19.35 -0.49
N GLU A 129 -0.53 20.30 0.42
CA GLU A 129 -0.41 21.72 0.09
C GLU A 129 0.78 22.31 0.87
N GLY A 130 1.81 22.75 0.15
CA GLY A 130 3.06 23.21 0.76
C GLY A 130 3.72 22.14 1.65
N ALA A 131 3.75 22.39 2.95
CA ALA A 131 4.28 21.48 3.98
C ALA A 131 3.19 20.64 4.69
N PHE A 132 1.92 20.87 4.37
CA PHE A 132 0.77 20.26 5.05
C PHE A 132 0.17 19.11 4.25
N ARG A 133 -0.38 18.14 4.98
CA ARG A 133 -1.16 17.02 4.46
C ARG A 133 -2.61 17.18 4.89
N ALA A 134 -3.54 17.14 3.94
CA ALA A 134 -4.95 16.91 4.24
C ALA A 134 -5.23 15.40 4.39
N VAL A 135 -6.14 15.05 5.29
CA VAL A 135 -6.86 13.77 5.33
C VAL A 135 -8.33 14.04 5.66
N LEU A 136 -9.21 13.09 5.34
CA LEU A 136 -10.63 13.15 5.65
C LEU A 136 -10.94 12.40 6.96
N GLN A 137 -12.00 12.84 7.63
CA GLN A 137 -12.56 12.15 8.80
C GLN A 137 -14.05 12.43 8.99
N GLY A 138 -14.72 11.60 9.79
CA GLY A 138 -16.11 11.78 10.19
C GLY A 138 -16.27 12.21 11.64
N ASN A 139 -17.36 12.93 11.96
CA ASN A 139 -17.69 13.31 13.34
C ASN A 139 -19.09 12.83 13.79
N SER A 140 -19.43 13.05 15.07
CA SER A 140 -20.70 12.60 15.67
C SER A 140 -21.97 13.26 15.09
N ASN A 141 -21.85 14.33 14.32
CA ASN A 141 -22.95 15.08 13.71
C ASN A 141 -23.25 14.62 12.26
N ASP A 142 -22.58 13.56 11.81
CA ASP A 142 -22.51 13.08 10.43
C ASP A 142 -21.79 14.04 9.46
N GLU A 143 -20.94 14.94 9.95
CA GLU A 143 -20.14 15.83 9.11
C GLU A 143 -18.90 15.11 8.58
N LEU A 144 -18.56 15.37 7.31
CA LEU A 144 -17.25 15.12 6.73
C LEU A 144 -16.35 16.31 7.09
N GLU A 145 -15.16 16.04 7.61
CA GLU A 145 -14.18 17.05 8.01
C GLU A 145 -12.85 16.84 7.28
N ILE A 146 -12.12 17.94 7.04
CA ILE A 146 -10.71 17.93 6.62
C ILE A 146 -9.86 18.07 7.88
N CYS A 147 -8.98 17.13 8.16
CA CYS A 147 -7.86 17.34 9.09
C CYS A 147 -6.62 17.74 8.27
N LEU A 148 -5.98 18.85 8.64
CA LEU A 148 -4.84 19.45 7.95
C LEU A 148 -3.65 19.55 8.90
N GLU A 149 -2.53 18.92 8.57
CA GLU A 149 -1.38 18.79 9.48
C GLU A 149 -0.02 18.99 8.79
N SER A 150 0.87 19.78 9.39
CA SER A 150 2.26 19.94 8.95
C SER A 150 3.23 18.94 9.60
N GLY A 151 2.86 18.33 10.73
CA GLY A 151 3.76 17.47 11.51
C GLY A 151 4.95 18.18 12.16
N ASP A 152 4.96 19.51 12.19
CA ASP A 152 5.99 20.33 12.86
C ASP A 152 5.32 21.56 13.52
N PRO A 153 5.34 21.71 14.86
CA PRO A 153 4.76 22.86 15.54
C PRO A 153 5.35 24.22 15.15
N ALA A 154 6.55 24.26 14.55
CA ALA A 154 7.16 25.48 14.02
C ALA A 154 6.74 25.80 12.57
N ILE A 155 5.91 24.95 11.94
CA ILE A 155 5.34 25.14 10.62
C ILE A 155 3.82 25.25 10.79
N ASP A 156 3.36 26.47 11.01
CA ASP A 156 1.99 26.80 11.42
C ASP A 156 1.29 27.79 10.47
N GLU A 157 1.76 27.99 9.24
CA GLU A 157 1.10 28.81 8.21
C GLU A 157 0.79 27.98 6.94
N PHE A 158 -0.45 28.05 6.44
CA PHE A 158 -0.93 27.28 5.25
C PHE A 158 -1.84 28.12 4.34
N GLU A 159 -1.94 27.76 3.05
CA GLU A 159 -2.77 28.51 2.08
C GLU A 159 -4.26 28.11 2.19
N GLY A 160 -4.56 26.82 2.34
CA GLY A 160 -5.89 26.28 2.53
C GLY A 160 -6.75 26.24 1.28
N SER A 161 -6.21 26.51 0.08
CA SER A 161 -7.00 26.75 -1.13
C SER A 161 -7.29 25.48 -1.93
N HIS A 162 -6.43 24.46 -1.86
CA HIS A 162 -6.54 23.20 -2.60
C HIS A 162 -6.29 22.01 -1.65
N LEU A 163 -7.25 21.68 -0.79
CA LEU A 163 -7.09 20.64 0.24
C LEU A 163 -7.65 19.27 -0.18
N VAL A 164 -8.75 19.25 -0.94
CA VAL A 164 -9.40 18.01 -1.39
C VAL A 164 -9.84 18.15 -2.84
N PHE A 165 -9.35 17.30 -3.74
CA PHE A 165 -9.86 17.20 -5.10
C PHE A 165 -11.17 16.39 -5.14
N VAL A 166 -12.18 16.88 -5.86
CA VAL A 166 -13.46 16.22 -6.09
C VAL A 166 -13.64 15.94 -7.57
N GLY A 167 -13.59 14.66 -7.95
CA GLY A 167 -13.85 14.18 -9.32
C GLY A 167 -15.19 13.46 -9.43
N ASN A 168 -15.81 13.47 -10.61
CA ASN A 168 -17.09 12.80 -10.85
C ASN A 168 -17.24 12.16 -12.25
N GLY A 169 -18.12 11.16 -12.35
CA GLY A 169 -18.44 10.46 -13.61
C GLY A 169 -19.26 9.18 -13.42
N SER A 170 -19.50 8.44 -14.51
CA SER A 170 -20.42 7.28 -14.55
C SER A 170 -19.76 5.91 -14.38
N ASP A 171 -18.44 5.82 -14.51
CA ASP A 171 -17.68 4.61 -14.15
C ASP A 171 -16.76 4.93 -12.96
N PRO A 172 -16.77 4.12 -11.88
CA PRO A 172 -16.02 4.46 -10.68
C PRO A 172 -14.52 4.38 -10.90
N PHE A 173 -14.03 3.45 -11.73
CA PHE A 173 -12.61 3.22 -11.94
C PHE A 173 -11.98 4.28 -12.85
N ASP A 174 -12.70 4.69 -13.90
CA ASP A 174 -12.27 5.82 -14.74
C ASP A 174 -12.25 7.12 -13.91
N VAL A 175 -13.23 7.36 -13.03
CA VAL A 175 -13.25 8.55 -12.16
C VAL A 175 -12.07 8.56 -11.18
N ILE A 176 -11.73 7.41 -10.58
CA ILE A 176 -10.54 7.27 -9.71
C ILE A 176 -9.26 7.58 -10.51
N THR A 177 -9.09 6.96 -11.68
CA THR A 177 -7.92 7.14 -12.54
C THR A 177 -7.75 8.60 -12.97
N ASN A 178 -8.85 9.23 -13.40
CA ASN A 178 -8.84 10.62 -13.84
C ASN A 178 -8.61 11.59 -12.67
N ALA A 179 -9.14 11.31 -11.48
CA ALA A 179 -8.88 12.11 -10.28
C ALA A 179 -7.40 12.08 -9.88
N VAL A 180 -6.77 10.90 -9.85
CA VAL A 180 -5.34 10.78 -9.53
C VAL A 180 -4.47 11.46 -10.61
N LYS A 181 -4.83 11.36 -11.90
CA LYS A 181 -4.12 12.04 -13.00
C LYS A 181 -4.23 13.57 -12.96
N GLU A 182 -5.36 14.13 -12.51
CA GLU A 182 -5.48 15.58 -12.34
C GLU A 182 -4.72 16.07 -11.08
N VAL A 183 -4.74 15.29 -9.98
CA VAL A 183 -3.88 15.56 -8.80
C VAL A 183 -2.38 15.43 -9.15
N GLU A 184 -1.99 14.51 -10.03
CA GLU A 184 -0.63 14.39 -10.57
C GLU A 184 -0.22 15.66 -11.33
N LYS A 185 -1.09 16.15 -12.22
CA LYS A 185 -0.90 17.39 -13.00
C LYS A 185 -0.81 18.64 -12.12
N HIS A 186 -1.59 18.69 -11.04
CA HIS A 186 -1.59 19.79 -10.07
C HIS A 186 -0.35 19.79 -9.17
N LEU A 187 -0.02 18.65 -8.54
CA LEU A 187 1.08 18.56 -7.58
C LEU A 187 2.47 18.43 -8.22
N GLN A 188 2.60 17.71 -9.34
CA GLN A 188 3.86 17.46 -10.06
C GLN A 188 4.98 16.77 -9.24
N THR A 189 4.64 16.23 -8.05
CA THR A 189 5.57 15.61 -7.10
C THR A 189 5.61 14.08 -7.15
N PHE A 190 4.66 13.43 -7.83
CA PHE A 190 4.63 11.98 -8.05
C PHE A 190 4.40 11.67 -9.52
N SER A 191 4.26 10.39 -9.86
CA SER A 191 3.80 9.97 -11.19
C SER A 191 2.80 8.82 -11.12
N HIS A 192 1.84 8.80 -12.05
CA HIS A 192 0.86 7.72 -12.17
C HIS A 192 1.53 6.40 -12.56
N ARG A 193 0.99 5.26 -12.10
CA ARG A 193 1.53 3.90 -12.33
C ARG A 193 1.97 3.66 -13.77
N GLU A 194 1.16 4.08 -14.74
CA GLU A 194 1.37 3.85 -16.18
C GLU A 194 2.64 4.51 -16.74
N LYS A 195 3.18 5.53 -16.06
CA LYS A 195 4.41 6.23 -16.46
C LYS A 195 5.68 5.59 -15.90
N LYS A 196 5.55 4.64 -14.98
CA LYS A 196 6.67 4.03 -14.26
C LYS A 196 7.16 2.75 -14.94
N LYS A 197 8.48 2.52 -14.90
CA LYS A 197 9.07 1.27 -15.38
C LYS A 197 8.72 0.13 -14.43
N MET A 198 7.91 -0.82 -14.90
CA MET A 198 7.62 -2.05 -14.16
C MET A 198 8.87 -2.95 -14.10
N PRO A 199 9.24 -3.48 -12.92
CA PRO A 199 10.38 -4.40 -12.79
C PRO A 199 9.98 -5.81 -13.26
N ASP A 200 10.90 -6.49 -13.96
CA ASP A 200 10.63 -7.82 -14.53
C ASP A 200 10.41 -8.91 -13.47
N ILE A 201 10.88 -8.70 -12.24
CA ILE A 201 10.67 -9.60 -11.08
C ILE A 201 9.21 -10.01 -10.89
N LEU A 202 8.25 -9.14 -11.27
CA LEU A 202 6.82 -9.41 -11.20
C LEU A 202 6.40 -10.66 -12.02
N ASN A 203 7.11 -10.97 -13.11
CA ASN A 203 6.74 -12.03 -14.05
C ASN A 203 7.26 -13.42 -13.65
N TRP A 204 7.89 -13.52 -12.49
CA TRP A 204 8.57 -14.71 -12.00
C TRP A 204 7.98 -15.20 -10.68
N PHE A 205 8.22 -16.48 -10.37
CA PHE A 205 8.00 -17.02 -9.03
C PHE A 205 9.23 -16.78 -8.14
N GLY A 206 8.99 -16.51 -6.87
CA GLY A 206 10.06 -16.31 -5.89
C GLY A 206 9.76 -16.84 -4.49
N TRP A 207 10.67 -16.56 -3.56
CA TRP A 207 10.57 -16.94 -2.16
C TRP A 207 11.07 -15.80 -1.26
N CYS A 208 10.43 -15.60 -0.10
CA CYS A 208 10.82 -14.61 0.89
C CYS A 208 11.21 -15.32 2.20
N THR A 209 12.31 -14.91 2.82
CA THR A 209 12.86 -15.59 4.00
C THR A 209 12.14 -15.29 5.31
N TRP A 210 11.18 -14.35 5.32
CA TRP A 210 10.59 -13.81 6.56
C TRP A 210 9.90 -14.87 7.43
N ASP A 211 8.82 -15.52 7.00
CA ASP A 211 8.18 -16.54 7.86
C ASP A 211 9.01 -17.83 8.02
N ALA A 212 9.98 -18.03 7.13
CA ALA A 212 10.89 -19.16 7.17
C ALA A 212 11.86 -19.05 8.37
N PHE A 213 12.44 -17.86 8.63
CA PHE A 213 13.48 -17.67 9.64
C PHE A 213 13.32 -16.44 10.54
N TYR A 214 12.46 -15.49 10.18
CA TYR A 214 12.43 -14.14 10.73
C TYR A 214 13.85 -13.55 10.76
N THR A 215 14.25 -12.90 11.84
CA THR A 215 15.60 -12.34 12.02
C THR A 215 16.72 -13.37 12.09
N ASP A 216 16.42 -14.67 12.17
CA ASP A 216 17.43 -15.75 12.27
C ASP A 216 17.96 -16.22 10.91
N VAL A 217 17.59 -15.56 9.79
CA VAL A 217 18.06 -15.92 8.44
C VAL A 217 19.59 -15.96 8.32
N THR A 218 20.13 -16.99 7.66
CA THR A 218 21.56 -17.14 7.32
C THR A 218 21.74 -17.50 5.84
N ALA A 219 22.96 -17.39 5.32
CA ALA A 219 23.32 -17.87 3.98
C ALA A 219 22.94 -19.35 3.77
N GLU A 220 23.23 -20.23 4.73
CA GLU A 220 22.91 -21.66 4.68
C GLU A 220 21.39 -21.91 4.76
N GLY A 221 20.64 -21.06 5.47
CA GLY A 221 19.19 -21.12 5.52
C GLY A 221 18.54 -20.78 4.17
N VAL A 222 19.06 -19.75 3.48
CA VAL A 222 18.63 -19.39 2.11
C VAL A 222 18.88 -20.55 1.15
N GLU A 223 20.11 -21.08 1.16
CA GLU A 223 20.55 -22.21 0.36
C GLU A 223 19.65 -23.45 0.55
N GLN A 224 19.36 -23.83 1.81
CA GLN A 224 18.49 -24.96 2.12
C GLN A 224 17.05 -24.79 1.62
N GLY A 225 16.52 -23.56 1.62
CA GLY A 225 15.18 -23.28 1.11
C GLY A 225 15.09 -23.33 -0.41
N LEU A 226 16.10 -22.81 -1.11
CA LEU A 226 16.20 -22.94 -2.57
C LEU A 226 16.30 -24.41 -2.97
N GLU A 227 17.23 -25.18 -2.38
CA GLU A 227 17.31 -26.62 -2.63
C GLU A 227 16.00 -27.37 -2.30
N SER A 228 15.27 -26.96 -1.26
CA SER A 228 14.00 -27.56 -0.84
C SER A 228 12.91 -27.37 -1.90
N LEU A 229 12.80 -26.17 -2.49
CA LEU A 229 11.86 -25.88 -3.57
C LEU A 229 12.19 -26.68 -4.83
N GLU A 230 13.47 -26.73 -5.21
CA GLU A 230 13.93 -27.45 -6.40
C GLU A 230 13.75 -28.97 -6.30
N LYS A 231 13.93 -29.56 -5.11
CA LYS A 231 13.63 -30.97 -4.84
C LYS A 231 12.16 -31.33 -5.09
N GLY A 232 11.25 -30.36 -4.99
CA GLY A 232 9.83 -30.51 -5.35
C GLY A 232 9.51 -30.28 -6.84
N GLY A 233 10.49 -29.86 -7.64
CA GLY A 233 10.32 -29.45 -9.03
C GLY A 233 9.78 -28.03 -9.21
N ILE A 234 9.99 -27.14 -8.23
CA ILE A 234 9.69 -25.71 -8.34
C ILE A 234 11.02 -24.94 -8.36
N HIS A 235 11.22 -24.09 -9.37
CA HIS A 235 12.46 -23.32 -9.53
C HIS A 235 12.18 -21.82 -9.38
N PRO A 236 12.32 -21.25 -8.17
CA PRO A 236 12.27 -19.81 -7.97
C PRO A 236 13.27 -19.10 -8.90
N LYS A 237 12.91 -17.93 -9.39
CA LYS A 237 13.83 -17.03 -10.12
C LYS A 237 14.15 -15.76 -9.35
N PHE A 238 13.55 -15.57 -8.19
CA PHE A 238 14.05 -14.60 -7.22
C PHE A 238 13.95 -15.06 -5.77
N VAL A 239 14.78 -14.47 -4.92
CA VAL A 239 14.67 -14.54 -3.47
C VAL A 239 14.70 -13.15 -2.85
N ILE A 240 13.88 -12.92 -1.83
CA ILE A 240 13.93 -11.75 -0.96
C ILE A 240 14.54 -12.20 0.38
N VAL A 241 15.76 -11.74 0.66
CA VAL A 241 16.39 -11.88 1.97
C VAL A 241 15.86 -10.77 2.88
N ASP A 242 14.88 -11.13 3.70
CA ASP A 242 14.21 -10.22 4.63
C ASP A 242 15.07 -9.86 5.86
N ASP A 243 14.53 -9.11 6.83
CA ASP A 243 15.29 -8.59 7.98
C ASP A 243 16.08 -9.69 8.74
N GLY A 244 17.25 -9.31 9.27
CA GLY A 244 18.19 -10.18 9.98
C GLY A 244 19.58 -10.29 9.32
N TRP A 245 19.79 -9.80 8.10
CA TRP A 245 21.10 -9.86 7.41
C TRP A 245 22.02 -8.66 7.69
N GLN A 246 21.47 -7.51 8.09
CA GLN A 246 22.21 -6.26 8.31
C GLN A 246 23.10 -6.31 9.56
N SER A 247 24.18 -5.52 9.56
CA SER A 247 24.98 -5.24 10.76
C SER A 247 24.27 -4.24 11.66
N VAL A 248 23.77 -4.70 12.80
CA VAL A 248 22.99 -3.89 13.73
C VAL A 248 23.49 -3.98 15.17
N GLY A 249 23.11 -3.01 15.98
CA GLY A 249 23.29 -3.01 17.43
C GLY A 249 22.22 -2.18 18.12
N MET A 250 21.96 -2.48 19.39
CA MET A 250 21.04 -1.75 20.25
C MET A 250 21.81 -0.80 21.18
N ASP A 251 21.22 0.35 21.53
CA ASP A 251 21.80 1.23 22.55
C ASP A 251 21.88 0.52 23.92
N ALA A 252 22.84 0.93 24.76
CA ALA A 252 23.01 0.37 26.10
C ALA A 252 21.78 0.53 27.02
N ASN A 253 20.92 1.52 26.74
CA ASN A 253 19.65 1.77 27.44
C ASN A 253 18.43 1.40 26.59
N GLY A 254 18.62 0.70 25.46
CA GLY A 254 17.54 0.31 24.56
C GLY A 254 16.62 -0.74 25.18
N ILE A 255 15.35 -0.73 24.75
CA ILE A 255 14.30 -1.63 25.19
C ILE A 255 13.99 -2.60 24.05
N ASP A 256 14.42 -3.84 24.21
CA ASP A 256 14.21 -4.92 23.25
C ASP A 256 12.72 -5.28 23.07
N SER A 257 12.33 -5.51 21.81
CA SER A 257 11.03 -6.00 21.41
C SER A 257 10.94 -7.51 21.66
N ASN A 258 10.47 -7.90 22.86
CA ASN A 258 10.21 -9.30 23.22
C ASN A 258 8.95 -9.88 22.54
N LEU A 259 8.59 -9.41 21.35
CA LEU A 259 7.46 -9.90 20.57
C LEU A 259 7.88 -11.15 19.79
N PRO A 260 7.20 -12.30 19.94
CA PRO A 260 7.54 -13.50 19.20
C PRO A 260 7.24 -13.31 17.72
N TYR A 261 8.16 -13.75 16.86
CA TYR A 261 8.05 -13.64 15.39
C TYR A 261 8.02 -12.19 14.88
N ALA A 262 8.79 -11.31 15.54
CA ALA A 262 8.99 -9.92 15.16
C ALA A 262 10.49 -9.56 15.22
N ALA A 263 10.86 -8.43 14.62
CA ALA A 263 12.20 -7.86 14.76
C ALA A 263 12.39 -7.14 16.11
N ASN A 264 13.65 -6.95 16.50
CA ASN A 264 14.00 -6.00 17.55
C ASN A 264 14.00 -4.58 16.97
N PHE A 265 12.93 -3.83 17.23
CA PHE A 265 12.74 -2.46 16.74
C PHE A 265 13.68 -1.41 17.35
N ALA A 266 14.47 -1.75 18.38
CA ALA A 266 15.50 -0.90 18.97
C ALA A 266 16.83 -0.94 18.21
N ASN A 267 17.00 -1.89 17.29
CA ASN A 267 18.25 -2.07 16.53
C ASN A 267 18.50 -0.89 15.58
N ARG A 268 19.75 -0.41 15.56
CA ARG A 268 20.24 0.62 14.64
C ARG A 268 21.34 0.03 13.76
N LEU A 269 21.42 0.48 12.51
CA LEU A 269 22.46 0.07 11.57
C LEU A 269 23.84 0.55 12.07
N THR A 270 24.78 -0.37 12.25
CA THR A 270 26.15 -0.06 12.71
C THR A 270 27.18 -0.10 11.59
N HIS A 271 26.86 -0.72 10.45
CA HIS A 271 27.76 -0.86 9.31
C HIS A 271 26.99 -1.08 8.00
N MET A 272 27.54 -0.64 6.86
CA MET A 272 26.91 -0.84 5.54
C MET A 272 26.96 -2.29 5.06
N LYS A 273 28.06 -3.00 5.34
CA LYS A 273 28.19 -4.43 5.02
C LYS A 273 27.31 -5.29 5.94
N GLU A 274 26.95 -6.47 5.43
CA GLU A 274 26.25 -7.54 6.13
C GLU A 274 26.87 -7.94 7.48
N ASN A 275 26.08 -8.63 8.29
CA ASN A 275 26.55 -9.29 9.50
C ASN A 275 27.17 -10.67 9.21
N HIS A 276 27.76 -11.25 10.24
CA HIS A 276 28.49 -12.53 10.18
C HIS A 276 27.70 -13.71 9.59
N LYS A 277 26.35 -13.69 9.58
CA LYS A 277 25.50 -14.78 9.03
C LYS A 277 25.49 -14.84 7.51
N PHE A 278 26.07 -13.83 6.84
CA PHE A 278 26.24 -13.74 5.39
C PHE A 278 27.73 -13.58 5.01
N GLN A 279 28.63 -13.98 5.91
CA GLN A 279 30.07 -14.06 5.66
C GLN A 279 30.54 -15.52 5.71
N LYS A 280 31.45 -15.91 4.81
CA LYS A 280 31.98 -17.26 4.68
C LYS A 280 32.79 -17.64 5.91
N ASN A 281 32.30 -18.61 6.69
CA ASN A 281 32.82 -18.95 8.03
C ASN A 281 32.73 -17.79 9.04
N GLY A 282 31.77 -16.87 8.85
CA GLY A 282 31.55 -15.73 9.73
C GLY A 282 31.28 -16.15 11.18
N LYS A 283 31.70 -15.30 12.11
CA LYS A 283 31.55 -15.52 13.55
C LYS A 283 31.02 -14.26 14.21
N GLU A 284 30.10 -14.42 15.15
CA GLU A 284 29.56 -13.31 15.90
C GLU A 284 30.67 -12.47 16.57
N GLY A 285 30.57 -11.15 16.48
CA GLY A 285 31.58 -10.21 16.98
C GLY A 285 32.85 -10.07 16.13
N LEU A 286 33.00 -10.84 15.04
CA LEU A 286 34.09 -10.69 14.07
C LEU A 286 33.53 -10.25 12.70
N ARG A 287 34.29 -9.43 11.99
CA ARG A 287 33.98 -8.99 10.62
C ARG A 287 35.10 -9.47 9.70
N GLU A 288 34.72 -10.16 8.64
CA GLU A 288 35.57 -10.34 7.46
C GLU A 288 35.46 -9.09 6.57
N GLU A 289 36.60 -8.61 6.08
CA GLU A 289 36.69 -7.41 5.25
C GLU A 289 36.79 -7.72 3.76
N ASP A 290 37.31 -8.89 3.40
CA ASP A 290 37.39 -9.36 2.01
C ASP A 290 35.99 -9.54 1.40
N PRO A 291 35.61 -8.75 0.37
CA PRO A 291 34.32 -8.90 -0.30
C PRO A 291 34.12 -10.30 -0.92
N ALA A 292 35.19 -11.00 -1.31
CA ALA A 292 35.14 -12.36 -1.83
C ALA A 292 34.77 -13.41 -0.76
N MET A 293 34.61 -12.97 0.50
CA MET A 293 34.19 -13.78 1.64
C MET A 293 32.91 -13.22 2.30
N GLY A 294 32.38 -12.09 1.83
CA GLY A 294 31.15 -11.46 2.34
C GLY A 294 29.90 -11.78 1.50
N LEU A 295 28.91 -10.88 1.54
CA LEU A 295 27.62 -11.05 0.85
C LEU A 295 27.77 -11.38 -0.65
N ALA A 296 28.74 -10.77 -1.33
CA ALA A 296 29.01 -11.02 -2.76
C ALA A 296 29.28 -12.50 -3.06
N HIS A 297 29.98 -13.22 -2.17
CA HIS A 297 30.23 -14.64 -2.35
C HIS A 297 28.94 -15.46 -2.28
N VAL A 298 28.12 -15.21 -1.25
CA VAL A 298 26.84 -15.89 -1.03
C VAL A 298 25.91 -15.67 -2.23
N VAL A 299 25.80 -14.42 -2.69
CA VAL A 299 24.93 -14.04 -3.82
C VAL A 299 25.39 -14.68 -5.14
N THR A 300 26.70 -14.75 -5.40
CA THR A 300 27.24 -15.46 -6.56
C THR A 300 26.92 -16.96 -6.48
N GLU A 301 27.15 -17.61 -5.34
CA GLU A 301 26.92 -19.05 -5.18
C GLU A 301 25.45 -19.42 -5.42
N ILE A 302 24.49 -18.73 -4.79
CA ILE A 302 23.06 -19.03 -4.98
C ILE A 302 22.56 -18.71 -6.40
N LYS A 303 23.11 -17.68 -7.06
CA LYS A 303 22.76 -17.34 -8.45
C LYS A 303 23.27 -18.40 -9.43
N GLU A 304 24.51 -18.83 -9.30
CA GLU A 304 25.10 -19.86 -10.15
C GLU A 304 24.46 -21.24 -9.94
N LYS A 305 24.18 -21.62 -8.68
CA LYS A 305 23.66 -22.95 -8.34
C LYS A 305 22.18 -23.13 -8.69
N HIS A 306 21.33 -22.13 -8.43
CA HIS A 306 19.87 -22.23 -8.58
C HIS A 306 19.31 -21.48 -9.81
N ALA A 307 20.19 -20.90 -10.63
CA ALA A 307 19.81 -20.07 -11.78
C ALA A 307 18.80 -18.97 -11.41
N LEU A 308 19.03 -18.31 -10.27
CA LEU A 308 18.26 -17.14 -9.85
C LEU A 308 18.54 -15.95 -10.77
N LYS A 309 17.48 -15.20 -11.10
CA LYS A 309 17.58 -13.94 -11.84
C LYS A 309 17.77 -12.75 -10.92
N TYR A 310 17.08 -12.74 -9.79
CA TYR A 310 17.06 -11.61 -8.86
C TYR A 310 17.30 -12.03 -7.41
N VAL A 311 18.15 -11.30 -6.69
CA VAL A 311 18.29 -11.37 -5.24
C VAL A 311 18.01 -9.98 -4.71
N TYR A 312 16.94 -9.84 -3.93
CA TYR A 312 16.59 -8.59 -3.25
C TYR A 312 16.91 -8.73 -1.76
N VAL A 313 17.26 -7.61 -1.12
CA VAL A 313 17.48 -7.56 0.34
C VAL A 313 16.57 -6.53 0.99
N TRP A 314 16.22 -6.76 2.25
CA TRP A 314 15.41 -5.84 3.04
C TRP A 314 16.25 -4.74 3.72
N HIS A 315 15.70 -3.52 3.83
CA HIS A 315 16.13 -2.54 4.83
C HIS A 315 14.97 -1.60 5.21
N ALA A 316 15.01 -0.98 6.39
CA ALA A 316 14.07 0.10 6.70
C ALA A 316 14.47 1.40 5.98
N ILE A 317 13.52 2.31 5.73
CA ILE A 317 13.80 3.62 5.11
C ILE A 317 14.84 4.43 5.88
N THR A 318 14.92 4.26 7.20
CA THR A 318 15.89 4.91 8.09
C THR A 318 17.22 4.17 8.22
N GLY A 319 17.44 3.07 7.48
CA GLY A 319 18.64 2.23 7.52
C GLY A 319 18.36 0.87 8.18
N ASN A 320 17.93 0.91 9.45
CA ASN A 320 17.25 -0.19 10.16
C ASN A 320 16.10 0.43 11.01
N TRP A 321 15.38 -0.35 11.82
CA TRP A 321 14.18 0.06 12.56
C TRP A 321 14.41 1.29 13.46
N GLY A 322 15.48 1.28 14.24
CA GLY A 322 15.94 2.42 15.06
C GLY A 322 16.78 3.43 14.28
N GLY A 323 16.91 3.30 12.96
CA GLY A 323 17.73 4.17 12.13
C GLY A 323 19.21 3.77 12.06
N VAL A 324 20.11 4.75 11.97
CA VAL A 324 21.57 4.56 11.85
C VAL A 324 22.28 4.95 13.14
N MET A 325 23.19 4.10 13.62
CA MET A 325 23.86 4.27 14.91
C MET A 325 24.72 5.56 14.94
N PRO A 326 24.48 6.51 15.85
CA PRO A 326 25.33 7.69 16.02
C PRO A 326 26.66 7.33 16.71
N ASN A 327 27.69 8.14 16.46
CA ASN A 327 29.02 8.05 17.11
C ASN A 327 29.78 6.73 16.90
N VAL A 328 29.46 5.97 15.85
CA VAL A 328 30.26 4.84 15.33
C VAL A 328 31.04 5.34 14.12
N THR A 329 32.36 5.12 14.10
CA THR A 329 33.31 5.67 13.11
C THR A 329 32.83 5.49 11.66
N GLU A 330 32.32 4.30 11.35
CA GLU A 330 31.89 3.88 10.02
C GLU A 330 30.59 4.56 9.58
N MET A 331 29.79 5.06 10.53
CA MET A 331 28.50 5.74 10.29
C MET A 331 28.56 7.26 10.54
N GLU A 332 29.63 7.78 11.16
CA GLU A 332 29.76 9.20 11.56
C GLU A 332 29.56 10.17 10.39
N TYR A 333 29.98 9.78 9.19
CA TYR A 333 29.82 10.56 7.96
C TYR A 333 28.37 11.00 7.72
N TYR A 334 27.37 10.20 8.08
CA TYR A 334 25.94 10.48 7.82
C TYR A 334 25.29 11.43 8.84
N GLU A 335 26.00 11.82 9.91
CA GLU A 335 25.54 12.78 10.94
C GLU A 335 24.16 12.46 11.55
N SER A 336 23.88 11.17 11.76
CA SER A 336 22.60 10.70 12.28
C SER A 336 22.30 11.25 13.68
N LYS A 337 21.05 11.68 13.92
CA LYS A 337 20.62 12.30 15.17
C LYS A 337 19.37 11.63 15.73
N MET A 338 19.35 11.46 17.05
CA MET A 338 18.20 10.92 17.77
C MET A 338 16.99 11.85 17.64
N ASN A 339 15.87 11.29 17.19
CA ASN A 339 14.57 11.95 17.11
C ASN A 339 13.51 11.05 17.75
N HIS A 340 12.48 11.64 18.34
CA HIS A 340 11.36 10.89 18.92
C HIS A 340 10.12 11.02 18.03
N PRO A 341 9.63 9.90 17.43
CA PRO A 341 8.41 9.87 16.63
C PRO A 341 7.20 10.51 17.32
N ILE A 342 6.55 11.47 16.66
CA ILE A 342 5.27 12.06 17.07
C ILE A 342 4.21 11.69 16.02
N PRO A 343 3.26 10.79 16.33
CA PRO A 343 2.20 10.41 15.41
C PRO A 343 1.11 11.49 15.34
N SER A 344 0.39 11.56 14.22
CA SER A 344 -0.84 12.36 14.14
C SER A 344 -1.89 11.88 15.14
N PRO A 345 -2.72 12.78 15.72
CA PRO A 345 -3.78 12.39 16.65
C PRO A 345 -4.78 11.38 16.05
N GLY A 346 -5.01 11.44 14.74
CA GLY A 346 -5.86 10.49 14.01
C GLY A 346 -5.26 9.10 13.79
N VAL A 347 -3.93 8.95 13.89
CA VAL A 347 -3.25 7.69 13.56
C VAL A 347 -3.32 6.70 14.71
N GLN A 348 -3.93 5.56 14.42
CA GLN A 348 -3.97 4.44 15.35
C GLN A 348 -2.58 3.79 15.50
N CYS A 349 -1.89 4.15 16.58
CA CYS A 349 -0.60 3.55 16.96
C CYS A 349 -0.74 2.06 17.30
N CYS A 350 0.20 1.26 16.77
CA CYS A 350 0.32 -0.18 16.98
C CYS A 350 1.58 -0.51 17.82
N GLU A 351 1.72 -1.76 18.26
CA GLU A 351 2.82 -2.21 19.14
C GLU A 351 4.20 -1.97 18.51
N VAL A 352 4.35 -2.22 17.21
CA VAL A 352 5.57 -1.92 16.43
C VAL A 352 5.96 -0.45 16.54
N PHE A 353 5.02 0.47 16.26
CA PHE A 353 5.28 1.91 16.39
C PHE A 353 5.64 2.31 17.82
N ASN A 354 4.92 1.77 18.82
CA ASN A 354 5.18 2.08 20.22
C ASN A 354 6.60 1.66 20.65
N SER A 355 7.09 0.52 20.15
CA SER A 355 8.45 0.04 20.41
C SER A 355 9.51 0.92 19.75
N ILE A 356 9.30 1.35 18.49
CA ILE A 356 10.17 2.33 17.81
C ILE A 356 10.18 3.66 18.56
N ALA A 357 9.00 4.19 18.91
CA ALA A 357 8.86 5.48 19.57
C ALA A 357 9.51 5.51 20.98
N ALA A 358 9.42 4.40 21.73
CA ALA A 358 10.06 4.25 23.04
C ALA A 358 11.60 4.28 22.96
N ASN A 359 12.18 3.77 21.87
CA ASN A 359 13.63 3.78 21.64
C ASN A 359 14.13 5.03 20.88
N GLY A 360 13.23 5.75 20.20
CA GLY A 360 13.60 6.84 19.28
C GLY A 360 14.25 6.34 18.00
N VAL A 361 14.31 7.19 16.99
CA VAL A 361 14.89 6.90 15.67
C VAL A 361 16.09 7.80 15.45
N SER A 362 17.25 7.20 15.17
CA SER A 362 18.47 7.92 14.80
C SER A 362 18.44 8.21 13.30
N LEU A 363 17.79 9.34 12.98
CA LEU A 363 17.56 9.81 11.61
C LEU A 363 18.86 10.37 11.02
N VAL A 364 19.28 9.83 9.87
CA VAL A 364 20.38 10.36 9.04
C VAL A 364 20.15 11.85 8.76
N ASN A 365 21.21 12.67 8.69
CA ASN A 365 21.06 14.08 8.32
C ASN A 365 20.36 14.19 6.94
N PRO A 366 19.21 14.88 6.81
CA PRO A 366 18.51 14.99 5.52
C PRO A 366 19.34 15.64 4.41
N GLU A 367 20.44 16.34 4.69
CA GLU A 367 21.39 16.84 3.67
C GLU A 367 22.36 15.75 3.16
N LYS A 368 22.45 14.61 3.84
CA LYS A 368 23.35 13.48 3.50
C LYS A 368 22.62 12.19 3.13
N ILE A 369 21.29 12.19 3.17
CA ILE A 369 20.46 10.99 2.95
C ILE A 369 20.66 10.35 1.56
N PHE A 370 20.91 11.15 0.52
CA PHE A 370 21.27 10.61 -0.81
C PHE A 370 22.56 9.80 -0.73
N ASN A 371 23.62 10.34 -0.12
CA ASN A 371 24.89 9.63 0.01
C ASN A 371 24.72 8.35 0.83
N PHE A 372 23.93 8.37 1.91
CA PHE A 372 23.61 7.18 2.70
C PHE A 372 22.98 6.06 1.84
N TYR A 373 21.93 6.35 1.07
CA TYR A 373 21.34 5.34 0.19
C TYR A 373 22.26 4.94 -0.95
N ASP A 374 23.02 5.89 -1.50
CA ASP A 374 23.91 5.65 -2.62
C ASP A 374 25.10 4.75 -2.23
N ASP A 375 25.71 4.99 -1.07
CA ASP A 375 26.77 4.15 -0.51
C ASP A 375 26.24 2.73 -0.21
N LEU A 376 25.07 2.62 0.43
CA LEU A 376 24.41 1.33 0.72
C LEU A 376 24.07 0.57 -0.56
N HIS A 377 23.39 1.21 -1.53
CA HIS A 377 22.94 0.55 -2.75
C HIS A 377 24.08 0.29 -3.73
N SER A 378 25.12 1.14 -3.77
CA SER A 378 26.35 0.86 -4.50
C SER A 378 27.04 -0.39 -3.94
N TYR A 379 27.10 -0.53 -2.61
CA TYR A 379 27.65 -1.74 -1.98
C TYR A 379 26.85 -3.00 -2.34
N LEU A 380 25.53 -2.94 -2.21
CA LEU A 380 24.63 -4.05 -2.53
C LEU A 380 24.72 -4.45 -4.02
N ALA A 381 24.66 -3.48 -4.94
CA ALA A 381 24.82 -3.73 -6.37
C ALA A 381 26.20 -4.33 -6.69
N SER A 382 27.28 -3.86 -6.05
CA SER A 382 28.61 -4.47 -6.20
C SER A 382 28.71 -5.89 -5.66
N SER A 383 27.82 -6.26 -4.73
CA SER A 383 27.64 -7.62 -4.19
C SER A 383 26.66 -8.46 -5.01
N GLY A 384 26.20 -7.97 -6.17
CA GLY A 384 25.30 -8.71 -7.07
C GLY A 384 23.83 -8.70 -6.66
N ILE A 385 23.40 -7.86 -5.72
CA ILE A 385 21.98 -7.63 -5.37
C ILE A 385 21.32 -6.81 -6.49
N ASP A 386 20.11 -7.19 -6.89
CA ASP A 386 19.39 -6.59 -8.02
C ASP A 386 18.29 -5.59 -7.61
N GLY A 387 18.02 -5.45 -6.32
CA GLY A 387 17.03 -4.53 -5.76
C GLY A 387 16.81 -4.69 -4.26
N VAL A 388 15.86 -3.93 -3.72
CA VAL A 388 15.59 -3.87 -2.28
C VAL A 388 14.09 -3.90 -1.94
N LYS A 389 13.75 -4.46 -0.78
CA LYS A 389 12.46 -4.25 -0.10
C LYS A 389 12.68 -3.19 0.96
N VAL A 390 11.97 -2.05 0.87
CA VAL A 390 12.20 -0.89 1.75
C VAL A 390 11.01 -0.65 2.66
N ASP A 391 11.18 -0.96 3.95
CA ASP A 391 10.13 -0.96 4.97
C ASP A 391 10.09 0.32 5.80
N ALA A 392 9.09 0.40 6.69
CA ALA A 392 8.80 1.50 7.60
C ALA A 392 8.66 2.89 6.94
N GLN A 393 8.36 2.99 5.63
CA GLN A 393 8.43 4.27 4.90
C GLN A 393 7.57 5.39 5.53
N SER A 394 6.35 5.06 5.98
CA SER A 394 5.46 6.02 6.67
C SER A 394 6.02 6.58 8.00
N ILE A 395 7.13 6.08 8.56
CA ILE A 395 7.69 6.62 9.82
C ILE A 395 8.10 8.09 9.68
N LEU A 396 8.48 8.51 8.47
CA LEU A 396 8.95 9.85 8.18
C LEU A 396 7.90 10.93 8.51
N GLU A 397 6.60 10.62 8.46
CA GLU A 397 5.55 11.58 8.82
C GLU A 397 5.57 12.02 10.28
N THR A 398 6.21 11.21 11.13
CA THR A 398 6.31 11.37 12.59
C THR A 398 7.61 12.04 13.02
N LEU A 399 8.52 12.30 12.07
CA LEU A 399 9.86 12.82 12.29
C LEU A 399 10.04 14.24 11.69
N GLY A 400 8.97 14.89 11.24
CA GLY A 400 9.02 16.17 10.52
C GLY A 400 9.47 17.39 11.35
N VAL A 401 9.48 17.30 12.69
CA VAL A 401 9.82 18.39 13.61
C VAL A 401 11.27 18.85 13.42
N GLY A 402 11.47 20.14 13.15
CA GLY A 402 12.80 20.71 12.89
C GLY A 402 13.34 20.43 11.48
N HIS A 403 12.56 19.74 10.64
CA HIS A 403 12.89 19.43 9.25
C HIS A 403 11.95 20.12 8.24
N GLY A 404 11.08 21.01 8.73
CA GLY A 404 10.16 21.80 7.90
C GLY A 404 8.88 21.05 7.54
N GLY A 405 8.42 20.19 8.45
CA GLY A 405 7.19 19.42 8.31
C GLY A 405 7.35 18.07 7.60
N ARG A 406 6.35 17.22 7.79
CA ARG A 406 6.31 15.83 7.30
C ARG A 406 6.44 15.71 5.79
N VAL A 407 5.76 16.58 5.05
CA VAL A 407 5.74 16.54 3.58
C VAL A 407 7.14 16.80 3.04
N LYS A 408 7.85 17.79 3.61
CA LYS A 408 9.20 18.18 3.17
C LYS A 408 10.23 17.09 3.50
N LEU A 409 10.19 16.53 4.71
CA LEU A 409 11.09 15.45 5.10
C LEU A 409 10.84 14.18 4.26
N THR A 410 9.58 13.76 4.14
CA THR A 410 9.20 12.55 3.38
C THR A 410 9.60 12.68 1.92
N ARG A 411 9.28 13.80 1.27
CA ARG A 411 9.68 14.05 -0.12
C ARG A 411 11.19 13.97 -0.31
N LYS A 412 11.97 14.61 0.56
CA LYS A 412 13.43 14.60 0.44
C LYS A 412 14.04 13.20 0.57
N TYR A 413 13.50 12.39 1.48
CA TYR A 413 13.90 10.98 1.64
C TYR A 413 13.51 10.13 0.44
N HIS A 414 12.29 10.27 -0.08
CA HIS A 414 11.83 9.53 -1.26
C HIS A 414 12.57 9.92 -2.54
N GLU A 415 12.85 11.21 -2.76
CA GLU A 415 13.66 11.69 -3.90
C GLU A 415 15.09 11.12 -3.84
N ALA A 416 15.71 11.11 -2.66
CA ALA A 416 17.04 10.52 -2.45
C ALA A 416 17.04 8.99 -2.65
N LEU A 417 16.00 8.30 -2.15
CA LEU A 417 15.82 6.87 -2.30
C LEU A 417 15.67 6.50 -3.78
N GLU A 418 14.72 7.10 -4.49
CA GLU A 418 14.48 6.83 -5.91
C GLU A 418 15.70 7.19 -6.78
N ALA A 419 16.45 8.26 -6.45
CA ALA A 419 17.68 8.59 -7.16
C ALA A 419 18.76 7.50 -6.99
N SER A 420 18.92 6.95 -5.78
CA SER A 420 19.87 5.85 -5.53
C SER A 420 19.44 4.55 -6.23
N ILE A 421 18.15 4.18 -6.17
CA ILE A 421 17.61 3.01 -6.89
C ILE A 421 17.88 3.13 -8.39
N SER A 422 17.60 4.29 -8.99
CA SER A 422 17.82 4.52 -10.42
C SER A 422 19.29 4.46 -10.84
N LYS A 423 20.21 4.83 -9.95
CA LYS A 423 21.65 4.74 -10.20
C LYS A 423 22.17 3.31 -10.08
N ASN A 424 21.73 2.56 -9.08
CA ASN A 424 22.38 1.32 -8.65
C ASN A 424 21.66 0.03 -9.11
N PHE A 425 20.34 0.05 -9.34
CA PHE A 425 19.57 -1.16 -9.69
C PHE A 425 18.90 -1.07 -11.08
N HIS A 426 19.48 -1.79 -12.05
CA HIS A 426 19.05 -1.81 -13.46
C HIS A 426 17.71 -2.51 -13.70
N GLY A 427 16.62 -1.91 -13.25
CA GLY A 427 15.30 -2.53 -13.35
C GLY A 427 14.16 -1.81 -12.66
N ASN A 428 14.44 -0.73 -11.90
CA ASN A 428 13.55 -0.20 -10.87
C ASN A 428 13.38 -1.21 -9.72
N GLY A 429 14.52 -1.69 -9.21
CA GLY A 429 14.59 -2.76 -8.22
C GLY A 429 14.21 -2.30 -6.81
N ILE A 430 12.94 -1.96 -6.60
CA ILE A 430 12.41 -1.59 -5.29
C ILE A 430 10.98 -2.13 -5.09
N ILE A 431 10.73 -2.68 -3.90
CA ILE A 431 9.39 -2.91 -3.34
C ILE A 431 9.20 -1.92 -2.20
N SER A 432 8.27 -0.97 -2.35
CA SER A 432 7.92 -0.04 -1.28
C SER A 432 6.97 -0.68 -0.27
N CYS A 433 7.31 -0.64 1.01
CA CYS A 433 6.60 -1.36 2.05
C CYS A 433 6.37 -0.46 3.28
N MET A 434 5.28 -0.70 4.02
CA MET A 434 4.79 0.19 5.08
C MET A 434 4.66 1.66 4.62
N SER A 435 4.23 1.87 3.37
CA SER A 435 4.31 3.13 2.61
C SER A 435 2.92 3.67 2.20
N HIS A 436 1.88 3.37 2.99
CA HIS A 436 0.50 3.72 2.59
C HIS A 436 0.12 5.17 2.84
N ASN A 437 0.95 6.00 3.49
CA ASN A 437 0.59 7.39 3.74
C ASN A 437 0.61 8.26 2.47
N THR A 438 -0.22 9.29 2.42
CA THR A 438 -0.27 10.19 1.25
C THR A 438 0.98 11.05 1.09
N ASP A 439 1.78 11.27 2.14
CA ASP A 439 3.10 11.91 2.06
C ASP A 439 4.04 11.16 1.11
N SER A 440 4.11 9.83 1.23
CA SER A 440 4.92 8.94 0.40
C SER A 440 4.31 8.76 -1.00
N LEU A 441 3.00 8.50 -1.08
CA LEU A 441 2.31 8.26 -2.36
C LEU A 441 2.42 9.48 -3.30
N TYR A 442 2.15 10.69 -2.78
CA TYR A 442 2.28 11.93 -3.54
C TYR A 442 3.73 12.44 -3.68
N SER A 443 4.74 11.65 -3.28
CA SER A 443 6.18 11.96 -3.47
C SER A 443 6.94 10.92 -4.30
N SER A 444 6.30 9.85 -4.79
CA SER A 444 6.98 8.80 -5.59
C SER A 444 6.81 8.99 -7.10
N LYS A 445 7.92 9.26 -7.80
CA LYS A 445 7.95 9.41 -9.26
C LYS A 445 8.37 8.14 -9.99
N GLN A 446 9.25 7.33 -9.40
CA GLN A 446 9.89 6.21 -10.07
C GLN A 446 9.52 4.84 -9.48
N ALA A 447 9.48 4.68 -8.15
CA ALA A 447 9.21 3.39 -7.52
C ALA A 447 7.86 2.83 -7.99
N ALA A 448 7.85 1.60 -8.54
CA ALA A 448 6.72 1.05 -9.28
C ALA A 448 6.01 -0.12 -8.60
N VAL A 449 6.46 -0.59 -7.43
CA VAL A 449 5.82 -1.69 -6.69
C VAL A 449 5.60 -1.28 -5.24
N ILE A 450 4.40 -1.51 -4.71
CA ILE A 450 4.03 -1.22 -3.32
C ILE A 450 3.32 -2.40 -2.65
N ARG A 451 3.72 -2.81 -1.45
CA ARG A 451 2.97 -3.79 -0.65
C ARG A 451 1.59 -3.24 -0.32
N ALA A 452 0.55 -4.00 -0.60
CA ALA A 452 -0.84 -3.56 -0.60
C ALA A 452 -1.62 -3.86 0.71
N SER A 453 -0.99 -4.48 1.69
CA SER A 453 -1.61 -4.90 2.96
C SER A 453 -0.66 -4.79 4.14
N ASP A 454 -1.27 -4.84 5.33
CA ASP A 454 -0.63 -5.27 6.57
C ASP A 454 0.00 -6.66 6.40
N ASP A 455 0.97 -6.98 7.26
CA ASP A 455 1.76 -8.20 7.11
C ASP A 455 0.89 -9.46 7.04
N PHE A 456 1.31 -10.40 6.22
CA PHE A 456 0.72 -11.72 6.21
C PHE A 456 1.02 -12.44 7.55
N PHE A 457 -0.01 -12.81 8.31
CA PHE A 457 0.13 -13.47 9.62
C PHE A 457 -0.22 -14.98 9.55
N PRO A 458 0.75 -15.90 9.33
CA PRO A 458 0.50 -17.34 9.12
C PRO A 458 -0.22 -18.06 10.27
N ARG A 459 -0.25 -17.44 11.46
CA ARG A 459 -0.76 -18.02 12.72
C ARG A 459 -1.96 -17.29 13.29
N ASP A 460 -2.48 -16.28 12.60
CA ASP A 460 -3.73 -15.61 12.96
C ASP A 460 -4.81 -15.96 11.93
N PRO A 461 -5.68 -16.97 12.21
CA PRO A 461 -6.78 -17.32 11.34
C PRO A 461 -7.73 -16.16 11.02
N ALA A 462 -7.82 -15.16 11.91
CA ALA A 462 -8.65 -13.98 11.68
C ALA A 462 -8.06 -13.08 10.57
N SER A 463 -6.77 -13.16 10.27
CA SER A 463 -6.11 -12.29 9.29
C SER A 463 -6.43 -12.66 7.84
N HIS A 464 -6.64 -13.94 7.52
CA HIS A 464 -6.58 -14.42 6.13
C HIS A 464 -7.69 -13.88 5.22
N THR A 465 -8.95 -13.88 5.66
CA THR A 465 -10.06 -13.36 4.86
C THR A 465 -10.04 -11.85 4.76
N ILE A 466 -9.63 -11.18 5.84
CA ILE A 466 -9.40 -9.73 5.91
C ILE A 466 -8.33 -9.34 4.89
N HIS A 467 -7.19 -10.02 4.90
CA HIS A 467 -6.07 -9.77 4.01
C HIS A 467 -6.50 -9.78 2.54
N ILE A 468 -7.28 -10.77 2.09
CA ILE A 468 -7.75 -10.83 0.69
C ILE A 468 -8.72 -9.69 0.36
N ALA A 469 -9.59 -9.28 1.28
CA ALA A 469 -10.41 -8.09 1.08
C ALA A 469 -9.52 -6.83 1.01
N SER A 470 -8.61 -6.64 1.98
CA SER A 470 -7.74 -5.48 2.11
C SER A 470 -6.82 -5.28 0.92
N VAL A 471 -6.09 -6.30 0.44
CA VAL A 471 -5.20 -6.13 -0.74
C VAL A 471 -5.96 -5.65 -1.96
N ALA A 472 -7.14 -6.21 -2.22
CA ALA A 472 -7.93 -5.87 -3.39
C ALA A 472 -8.56 -4.48 -3.27
N TYR A 473 -9.14 -4.12 -2.12
CA TYR A 473 -9.68 -2.76 -1.94
C TYR A 473 -8.57 -1.70 -1.92
N ASN A 474 -7.43 -1.95 -1.26
CA ASN A 474 -6.29 -1.04 -1.30
C ASN A 474 -5.72 -0.89 -2.73
N SER A 475 -5.76 -1.97 -3.54
CA SER A 475 -5.33 -1.94 -4.95
C SER A 475 -6.16 -1.00 -5.83
N ILE A 476 -7.37 -0.59 -5.41
CA ILE A 476 -8.16 0.44 -6.11
C ILE A 476 -7.42 1.78 -6.14
N PHE A 477 -6.78 2.17 -5.04
CA PHE A 477 -6.13 3.48 -4.90
C PHE A 477 -4.62 3.38 -5.05
N LEU A 478 -3.97 2.42 -4.38
CA LEU A 478 -2.53 2.17 -4.51
C LEU A 478 -2.13 1.81 -5.93
N GLY A 479 -3.03 1.13 -6.65
CA GLY A 479 -2.89 0.82 -8.07
C GLY A 479 -2.55 2.06 -8.89
N GLU A 480 -3.11 3.23 -8.59
CA GLU A 480 -2.90 4.43 -9.41
C GLU A 480 -1.50 5.04 -9.24
N PHE A 481 -0.76 4.64 -8.21
CA PHE A 481 0.62 5.08 -7.95
C PHE A 481 1.66 4.04 -8.32
N MET A 482 1.38 2.75 -8.07
CA MET A 482 2.32 1.63 -8.21
C MET A 482 1.58 0.32 -8.49
N GLN A 483 2.27 -0.71 -8.98
CA GLN A 483 1.74 -2.07 -8.99
C GLN A 483 1.60 -2.58 -7.55
N PRO A 484 0.39 -2.98 -7.12
CA PRO A 484 0.21 -3.58 -5.81
C PRO A 484 0.90 -4.96 -5.74
N ASP A 485 1.80 -5.13 -4.79
CA ASP A 485 2.32 -6.40 -4.29
C ASP A 485 1.39 -6.91 -3.20
N TRP A 486 0.95 -8.17 -3.29
CA TRP A 486 -0.04 -8.74 -2.38
C TRP A 486 0.60 -9.56 -1.25
N ASP A 487 1.91 -9.43 -1.04
CA ASP A 487 2.69 -10.14 -0.02
C ASP A 487 2.74 -11.68 -0.22
N MET A 488 3.69 -12.31 0.47
CA MET A 488 3.85 -13.76 0.61
C MET A 488 2.62 -14.44 1.24
N PHE A 489 2.55 -15.78 1.14
CA PHE A 489 1.46 -16.57 1.74
C PHE A 489 1.84 -18.02 2.11
N HIS A 490 1.33 -18.49 3.27
CA HIS A 490 1.10 -19.89 3.74
C HIS A 490 0.63 -19.86 5.22
N PRO A 491 -0.14 -20.80 5.81
CA PRO A 491 -1.02 -21.80 5.22
C PRO A 491 -2.27 -21.13 4.58
N MET A 492 -3.42 -21.82 4.61
CA MET A 492 -4.63 -21.49 3.82
C MET A 492 -4.29 -21.25 2.34
N ALA A 493 -3.32 -22.03 1.85
CA ALA A 493 -2.53 -21.64 0.70
C ALA A 493 -3.36 -21.59 -0.59
N GLU A 494 -4.34 -22.49 -0.79
CA GLU A 494 -5.19 -22.46 -2.00
C GLU A 494 -6.03 -21.17 -2.11
N PHE A 495 -6.56 -20.68 -0.98
CA PHE A 495 -7.34 -19.43 -0.93
C PHE A 495 -6.47 -18.22 -1.31
N HIS A 496 -5.26 -18.14 -0.75
CA HIS A 496 -4.30 -17.08 -1.03
C HIS A 496 -3.69 -17.18 -2.44
N ALA A 497 -3.41 -18.39 -2.91
CA ALA A 497 -2.93 -18.70 -4.26
C ALA A 497 -3.93 -18.26 -5.33
N ALA A 498 -5.20 -18.64 -5.19
CA ALA A 498 -6.27 -18.22 -6.10
C ALA A 498 -6.40 -16.69 -6.15
N ALA A 499 -6.18 -15.99 -5.02
CA ALA A 499 -6.15 -14.54 -4.98
C ALA A 499 -4.93 -13.94 -5.72
N ARG A 500 -3.71 -14.45 -5.50
CA ARG A 500 -2.51 -13.97 -6.22
C ARG A 500 -2.61 -14.24 -7.73
N ALA A 501 -3.18 -15.38 -8.15
CA ALA A 501 -3.41 -15.71 -9.55
C ALA A 501 -4.27 -14.67 -10.30
N VAL A 502 -5.16 -13.95 -9.59
CA VAL A 502 -5.97 -12.86 -10.15
C VAL A 502 -5.50 -11.46 -9.74
N GLY A 503 -4.50 -11.35 -8.85
CA GLY A 503 -4.04 -10.07 -8.29
C GLY A 503 -3.18 -9.21 -9.23
N GLY A 504 -2.61 -9.79 -10.27
CA GLY A 504 -1.68 -9.11 -11.19
C GLY A 504 -0.33 -8.72 -10.55
N CYS A 505 -0.06 -9.25 -9.35
CA CYS A 505 1.11 -9.04 -8.51
C CYS A 505 2.20 -10.10 -8.74
N ALA A 506 3.36 -9.93 -8.11
CA ALA A 506 4.36 -11.01 -8.01
C ALA A 506 3.79 -12.18 -7.20
N ILE A 507 4.23 -13.41 -7.51
CA ILE A 507 3.87 -14.60 -6.74
C ILE A 507 5.12 -15.12 -6.03
N TYR A 508 5.12 -15.05 -4.70
CA TYR A 508 6.16 -15.64 -3.87
C TYR A 508 5.57 -16.19 -2.59
N VAL A 509 6.22 -17.20 -2.01
CA VAL A 509 5.85 -17.81 -0.73
C VAL A 509 6.90 -17.53 0.33
N SER A 510 6.60 -17.81 1.59
CA SER A 510 7.53 -17.67 2.72
C SER A 510 7.64 -18.95 3.59
N ASP A 511 7.19 -20.09 3.06
CA ASP A 511 7.25 -21.39 3.72
C ASP A 511 8.66 -21.73 4.22
N LYS A 512 8.71 -22.42 5.37
CA LYS A 512 9.93 -23.06 5.86
C LYS A 512 10.38 -24.17 4.90
N PRO A 513 11.70 -24.40 4.73
CA PRO A 513 12.21 -25.55 3.99
C PRO A 513 11.57 -26.86 4.48
N GLY A 514 11.12 -27.71 3.55
CA GLY A 514 10.42 -28.97 3.83
C GLY A 514 8.91 -28.88 4.04
N TYR A 515 8.30 -27.68 4.03
CA TYR A 515 6.85 -27.50 4.27
C TYR A 515 6.03 -27.05 3.04
N HIS A 516 6.66 -26.85 1.88
CA HIS A 516 6.00 -26.35 0.67
C HIS A 516 4.90 -27.28 0.13
N ASP A 517 3.76 -26.71 -0.28
CA ASP A 517 2.75 -27.43 -1.08
C ASP A 517 3.12 -27.42 -2.57
N PHE A 518 3.91 -28.41 -2.99
CA PHE A 518 4.31 -28.54 -4.39
C PHE A 518 3.15 -28.83 -5.36
N ASN A 519 2.01 -29.37 -4.89
CA ASN A 519 0.86 -29.62 -5.75
C ASN A 519 0.16 -28.30 -6.08
N LEU A 520 0.02 -27.43 -5.09
CA LEU A 520 -0.49 -26.08 -5.28
C LEU A 520 0.46 -25.20 -6.10
N LEU A 521 1.76 -25.21 -5.80
CA LEU A 521 2.74 -24.39 -6.54
C LEU A 521 2.76 -24.73 -8.04
N LYS A 522 2.57 -26.00 -8.41
CA LYS A 522 2.43 -26.44 -9.82
C LYS A 522 1.14 -25.97 -10.50
N LYS A 523 0.16 -25.42 -9.77
CA LYS A 523 -1.02 -24.74 -10.34
C LYS A 523 -0.73 -23.26 -10.67
N LEU A 524 0.31 -22.66 -10.09
CA LEU A 524 0.65 -21.22 -10.22
C LEU A 524 1.89 -20.95 -11.08
N VAL A 525 2.87 -21.85 -11.04
CA VAL A 525 4.23 -21.64 -11.55
C VAL A 525 4.48 -22.56 -12.73
N LEU A 526 4.95 -22.00 -13.85
CA LEU A 526 5.35 -22.77 -15.02
C LEU A 526 6.75 -23.41 -14.81
N PRO A 527 7.11 -24.48 -15.56
CA PRO A 527 8.36 -25.21 -15.34
C PRO A 527 9.65 -24.38 -15.47
N ASP A 528 9.61 -23.23 -16.14
CA ASP A 528 10.74 -22.29 -16.28
C ASP A 528 10.82 -21.25 -15.15
N GLY A 529 9.86 -21.26 -14.22
CA GLY A 529 9.71 -20.30 -13.12
C GLY A 529 8.93 -19.04 -13.46
N THR A 530 8.34 -18.92 -14.66
CA THR A 530 7.40 -17.82 -14.97
C THR A 530 6.04 -18.01 -14.28
N THR A 531 5.30 -16.90 -14.16
CA THR A 531 3.92 -16.88 -13.63
C THR A 531 2.95 -16.33 -14.67
N LEU A 532 1.71 -16.82 -14.67
CA LEU A 532 0.65 -16.33 -15.56
C LEU A 532 0.00 -15.05 -14.99
N ARG A 533 0.82 -14.02 -14.77
CA ARG A 533 0.40 -12.76 -14.13
C ARG A 533 -0.54 -11.97 -15.03
N ALA A 534 -1.69 -11.58 -14.49
CA ALA A 534 -2.63 -10.67 -15.15
C ALA A 534 -2.09 -9.22 -15.23
N GLY A 535 -2.55 -8.45 -16.22
CA GLY A 535 -1.94 -7.19 -16.65
C GLY A 535 -2.31 -5.94 -15.85
N LEU A 536 -3.41 -5.96 -15.08
CA LEU A 536 -3.83 -4.84 -14.22
C LEU A 536 -3.59 -5.16 -12.74
N PRO A 537 -3.63 -4.14 -11.84
CA PRO A 537 -3.92 -4.39 -10.43
C PRO A 537 -5.26 -5.10 -10.26
N GLY A 538 -5.26 -6.26 -9.58
CA GLY A 538 -6.49 -6.95 -9.23
C GLY A 538 -7.34 -6.07 -8.30
N ARG A 539 -8.62 -5.92 -8.61
CA ARG A 539 -9.52 -5.00 -7.88
C ARG A 539 -10.93 -5.57 -7.74
N PRO A 540 -11.75 -5.12 -6.77
CA PRO A 540 -13.13 -5.55 -6.64
C PRO A 540 -13.94 -5.29 -7.91
N THR A 541 -14.92 -6.12 -8.21
CA THR A 541 -15.95 -5.81 -9.21
C THR A 541 -16.81 -4.63 -8.76
N ARG A 542 -17.49 -3.95 -9.70
CA ARG A 542 -18.26 -2.73 -9.42
C ARG A 542 -19.36 -2.95 -8.37
N ASP A 543 -19.98 -4.12 -8.36
CA ASP A 543 -21.05 -4.48 -7.41
C ASP A 543 -20.52 -4.78 -5.99
N CYS A 544 -19.24 -5.11 -5.85
CA CYS A 544 -18.60 -5.25 -4.54
C CYS A 544 -18.31 -3.89 -3.88
N LEU A 545 -17.99 -2.83 -4.65
CA LEU A 545 -17.42 -1.56 -4.15
C LEU A 545 -18.05 -1.00 -2.86
N PHE A 546 -19.38 -1.05 -2.75
CA PHE A 546 -20.16 -0.45 -1.65
C PHE A 546 -20.76 -1.50 -0.69
N SER A 547 -20.22 -2.72 -0.68
CA SER A 547 -20.68 -3.86 0.11
C SER A 547 -19.52 -4.43 0.94
N ASP A 548 -19.70 -4.72 2.23
CA ASP A 548 -18.64 -5.26 3.10
C ASP A 548 -18.61 -6.81 3.02
N PRO A 549 -17.67 -7.42 2.26
CA PRO A 549 -17.63 -8.87 2.06
C PRO A 549 -17.05 -9.62 3.28
N THR A 550 -16.74 -8.91 4.37
CA THR A 550 -16.13 -9.46 5.58
C THR A 550 -17.12 -9.59 6.74
N LYS A 551 -18.24 -8.84 6.71
CA LYS A 551 -19.21 -8.74 7.83
C LYS A 551 -20.69 -8.81 7.48
N ASP A 552 -21.07 -8.52 6.24
CA ASP A 552 -22.49 -8.31 5.93
C ASP A 552 -23.33 -9.60 5.85
N GLY A 553 -22.68 -10.77 5.94
CA GLY A 553 -23.30 -12.09 5.94
C GLY A 553 -23.88 -12.54 4.59
N LYS A 554 -23.66 -11.79 3.49
CA LYS A 554 -24.30 -12.04 2.18
C LYS A 554 -23.40 -11.78 0.97
N SER A 555 -22.43 -10.87 1.06
CA SER A 555 -21.62 -10.43 -0.07
C SER A 555 -20.39 -11.30 -0.25
N LEU A 556 -20.20 -11.80 -1.47
CA LEU A 556 -18.95 -12.43 -1.92
C LEU A 556 -17.94 -11.35 -2.31
N MET A 557 -16.68 -11.58 -2.02
CA MET A 557 -15.58 -10.78 -2.55
C MET A 557 -15.26 -11.28 -3.97
N LYS A 558 -15.43 -10.42 -4.97
CA LYS A 558 -15.14 -10.74 -6.38
C LYS A 558 -14.01 -9.86 -6.84
N ILE A 559 -12.90 -10.47 -7.25
CA ILE A 559 -11.69 -9.78 -7.70
C ILE A 559 -11.59 -10.01 -9.21
N TRP A 560 -11.46 -8.93 -9.97
CA TRP A 560 -11.35 -8.94 -11.43
C TRP A 560 -9.97 -8.50 -11.91
N ASN A 561 -9.54 -9.08 -13.03
CA ASN A 561 -8.35 -8.68 -13.77
C ASN A 561 -8.47 -9.04 -15.26
N LEU A 562 -7.54 -8.57 -16.08
CA LEU A 562 -7.45 -8.82 -17.52
C LEU A 562 -6.08 -9.40 -17.90
N ASN A 563 -6.05 -10.26 -18.90
CA ASN A 563 -4.86 -10.60 -19.68
C ASN A 563 -5.11 -10.21 -21.16
N ASP A 564 -4.14 -10.44 -22.04
CA ASP A 564 -4.19 -10.04 -23.45
C ASP A 564 -5.31 -10.72 -24.27
N PHE A 565 -5.93 -11.78 -23.75
CA PHE A 565 -6.91 -12.62 -24.47
C PHE A 565 -8.26 -12.76 -23.74
N SER A 566 -8.29 -12.63 -22.42
CA SER A 566 -9.50 -12.82 -21.61
C SER A 566 -9.46 -12.03 -20.30
N GLY A 567 -10.62 -11.91 -19.67
CA GLY A 567 -10.70 -11.50 -18.28
C GLY A 567 -10.78 -12.67 -17.32
N VAL A 568 -10.33 -12.45 -16.08
CA VAL A 568 -10.23 -13.47 -15.04
C VAL A 568 -10.89 -12.93 -13.76
N MET A 569 -11.76 -13.74 -13.16
CA MET A 569 -12.44 -13.40 -11.90
C MET A 569 -12.15 -14.46 -10.83
N GLY A 570 -11.65 -14.03 -9.67
CA GLY A 570 -11.63 -14.83 -8.45
C GLY A 570 -12.83 -14.48 -7.57
N VAL A 571 -13.49 -15.48 -6.99
CA VAL A 571 -14.68 -15.29 -6.14
C VAL A 571 -14.44 -15.97 -4.79
N PHE A 572 -14.49 -15.19 -3.72
CA PHE A 572 -14.05 -15.58 -2.39
C PHE A 572 -15.15 -15.30 -1.35
N ASN A 573 -15.35 -16.23 -0.42
CA ASN A 573 -16.10 -15.95 0.80
C ASN A 573 -15.13 -15.40 1.85
N CYS A 574 -15.18 -14.08 2.10
CA CYS A 574 -14.32 -13.39 3.06
C CYS A 574 -15.00 -13.13 4.42
N GLN A 575 -16.21 -13.65 4.63
CA GLN A 575 -17.04 -13.34 5.80
C GLN A 575 -16.42 -13.85 7.12
N GLY A 576 -16.89 -13.29 8.25
CA GLY A 576 -16.71 -13.84 9.59
C GLY A 576 -15.47 -13.35 10.36
N ALA A 577 -14.53 -12.65 9.73
CA ALA A 577 -13.41 -12.01 10.42
C ALA A 577 -13.19 -10.56 9.96
N ALA A 578 -12.78 -9.69 10.87
CA ALA A 578 -12.53 -8.28 10.57
C ALA A 578 -11.63 -7.55 11.58
N TRP A 579 -11.11 -6.39 11.19
CA TRP A 579 -10.45 -5.47 12.12
C TRP A 579 -11.41 -4.97 13.20
N CYS A 580 -11.00 -5.09 14.46
CA CYS A 580 -11.69 -4.55 15.62
C CYS A 580 -10.94 -3.30 16.13
N THR A 581 -11.48 -2.11 15.86
CA THR A 581 -10.88 -0.83 16.27
C THR A 581 -10.65 -0.75 17.79
N VAL A 582 -11.63 -1.20 18.59
CA VAL A 582 -11.57 -1.19 20.07
C VAL A 582 -10.44 -2.08 20.60
N ARG A 583 -10.26 -3.27 20.03
CA ARG A 583 -9.22 -4.24 20.47
C ARG A 583 -7.89 -4.07 19.74
N LYS A 584 -7.82 -3.17 18.76
CA LYS A 584 -6.65 -2.92 17.89
C LYS A 584 -6.07 -4.18 17.23
N LYS A 585 -6.93 -5.13 16.84
CA LYS A 585 -6.52 -6.38 16.19
C LYS A 585 -7.61 -7.00 15.31
N ASN A 586 -7.20 -7.93 14.45
CA ASN A 586 -8.10 -8.81 13.72
C ASN A 586 -8.89 -9.69 14.70
N MET A 587 -10.16 -9.92 14.40
CA MET A 587 -11.08 -10.70 15.22
C MET A 587 -12.02 -11.50 14.32
N ILE A 588 -12.10 -12.81 14.55
CA ILE A 588 -13.26 -13.61 14.15
C ILE A 588 -14.45 -13.11 14.98
N HIS A 589 -15.56 -12.82 14.30
CA HIS A 589 -16.83 -12.39 14.89
C HIS A 589 -17.99 -13.33 14.53
N ASP A 590 -17.82 -14.17 13.51
CA ASP A 590 -18.67 -15.33 13.23
C ASP A 590 -17.78 -16.55 12.90
N GLU A 591 -17.79 -17.56 13.78
CA GLU A 591 -17.06 -18.82 13.60
C GLU A 591 -17.78 -19.80 12.65
N LYS A 592 -19.04 -19.53 12.27
CA LYS A 592 -19.91 -20.42 11.50
C LYS A 592 -20.60 -19.69 10.36
N THR A 593 -19.78 -19.03 9.54
CA THR A 593 -20.25 -18.35 8.32
C THR A 593 -21.11 -19.28 7.47
N SER A 594 -22.28 -18.79 7.09
CA SER A 594 -23.21 -19.53 6.26
C SER A 594 -22.75 -19.59 4.81
N SER A 595 -23.21 -20.59 4.06
CA SER A 595 -23.06 -20.61 2.60
C SER A 595 -23.82 -19.42 2.00
N ILE A 596 -23.12 -18.57 1.27
CA ILE A 596 -23.67 -17.39 0.58
C ILE A 596 -23.68 -17.61 -0.95
N THR A 597 -24.63 -16.97 -1.62
CA THR A 597 -24.82 -17.03 -3.08
C THR A 597 -24.72 -15.63 -3.65
N GLY A 598 -24.04 -15.48 -4.78
CA GLY A 598 -23.98 -14.21 -5.52
C GLY A 598 -24.10 -14.42 -7.02
N ILE A 599 -24.34 -13.32 -7.74
CA ILE A 599 -24.51 -13.28 -9.20
C ILE A 599 -23.22 -12.72 -9.83
N ILE A 600 -22.78 -13.28 -10.96
CA ILE A 600 -21.69 -12.73 -11.77
C ILE A 600 -22.31 -12.14 -13.05
N ARG A 601 -21.88 -10.95 -13.47
CA ARG A 601 -22.36 -10.29 -14.69
C ARG A 601 -21.20 -9.65 -15.45
N SER A 602 -21.22 -9.69 -16.78
CA SER A 602 -20.23 -9.02 -17.64
C SER A 602 -20.22 -7.50 -17.46
N LYS A 603 -21.35 -6.89 -17.07
CA LYS A 603 -21.42 -5.46 -16.76
C LYS A 603 -20.79 -5.05 -15.43
N ASP A 604 -20.47 -5.99 -14.53
CA ASP A 604 -19.90 -5.66 -13.21
C ASP A 604 -18.35 -5.60 -13.25
N VAL A 605 -17.77 -5.92 -14.42
CA VAL A 605 -16.33 -5.86 -14.70
C VAL A 605 -16.01 -4.74 -15.67
N ASP A 606 -14.99 -3.97 -15.35
CA ASP A 606 -14.52 -2.86 -16.18
C ASP A 606 -13.45 -3.33 -17.20
N HIS A 607 -13.27 -2.55 -18.26
CA HIS A 607 -12.26 -2.68 -19.31
C HIS A 607 -12.33 -3.95 -20.17
N ILE A 608 -13.27 -4.87 -19.94
CA ILE A 608 -13.49 -6.06 -20.78
C ILE A 608 -13.75 -5.70 -22.26
N HIS A 609 -14.35 -4.54 -22.52
CA HIS A 609 -14.55 -4.02 -23.88
C HIS A 609 -13.24 -3.72 -24.63
N LYS A 610 -12.10 -3.54 -23.93
CA LYS A 610 -10.79 -3.23 -24.53
C LYS A 610 -10.12 -4.44 -25.19
N ILE A 611 -10.56 -5.66 -24.83
CA ILE A 611 -10.10 -6.94 -25.39
C ILE A 611 -11.18 -7.65 -26.22
N ALA A 612 -12.36 -7.05 -26.35
CA ALA A 612 -13.46 -7.59 -27.15
C ALA A 612 -13.32 -7.16 -28.62
N GLU A 613 -13.92 -7.93 -29.54
CA GLU A 613 -13.97 -7.56 -30.96
C GLU A 613 -14.84 -6.31 -31.20
N GLU A 614 -14.56 -5.57 -32.27
CA GLU A 614 -15.33 -4.38 -32.65
C GLU A 614 -16.81 -4.72 -32.88
N GLY A 615 -17.71 -4.00 -32.20
CA GLY A 615 -19.15 -4.27 -32.24
C GLY A 615 -19.66 -5.25 -31.18
N TRP A 616 -18.85 -5.63 -30.19
CA TRP A 616 -19.28 -6.46 -29.05
C TRP A 616 -20.55 -5.94 -28.36
N SER A 617 -21.54 -6.82 -28.22
CA SER A 617 -22.88 -6.56 -27.66
C SER A 617 -22.95 -6.50 -26.13
N GLY A 618 -21.88 -6.90 -25.43
CA GLY A 618 -21.88 -7.13 -23.97
C GLY A 618 -22.08 -8.59 -23.56
N ASP A 619 -22.37 -9.48 -24.53
CA ASP A 619 -22.55 -10.92 -24.31
C ASP A 619 -21.22 -11.61 -23.96
N ALA A 620 -21.20 -12.39 -22.88
CA ALA A 620 -19.99 -13.07 -22.42
C ALA A 620 -20.24 -14.55 -22.10
N VAL A 621 -19.28 -15.40 -22.43
CA VAL A 621 -19.26 -16.81 -22.02
C VAL A 621 -18.41 -16.94 -20.76
N ILE A 622 -19.00 -17.46 -19.68
CA ILE A 622 -18.30 -17.70 -18.41
C ILE A 622 -17.87 -19.17 -18.36
N TYR A 623 -16.56 -19.41 -18.34
CA TYR A 623 -15.97 -20.69 -17.99
C TYR A 623 -15.64 -20.69 -16.50
N SER A 624 -16.26 -21.58 -15.73
CA SER A 624 -15.96 -21.73 -14.30
C SER A 624 -15.19 -23.03 -14.05
N HIS A 625 -14.17 -22.93 -13.20
CA HIS A 625 -13.52 -24.09 -12.58
C HIS A 625 -13.80 -24.03 -11.08
N LEU A 626 -14.48 -25.06 -10.56
CA LEU A 626 -14.60 -25.27 -9.13
C LEU A 626 -13.40 -26.11 -8.70
N GLY A 627 -12.58 -25.58 -7.79
CA GLY A 627 -11.57 -26.39 -7.11
C GLY A 627 -12.25 -27.55 -6.37
N GLU A 628 -11.58 -28.70 -6.32
CA GLU A 628 -12.07 -29.85 -5.56
C GLU A 628 -12.17 -29.48 -4.06
N LYS A 629 -13.21 -30.00 -3.38
CA LYS A 629 -13.57 -29.65 -2.00
C LYS A 629 -12.79 -30.41 -0.95
#